data_AF-A0A7C5P0H9-F1
#
_entry.id   AF-A0A7C5P0H9-F1
#
_cell.length_a   1.000
_cell.length_b   1.000
_cell.length_c   1.000
_cell.angle_alpha   90.00
_cell.angle_beta   90.00
_cell.angle_gamma   90.00
#
_symmetry.space_group_name_H-M   'P 1'
#
loop_
_entity.id
_entity.type
_entity.pdbx_description
1 polymer ?
#
loop_
_entity_poly.entity_id
_entity_poly.type
_entity_poly.pdbx_seq_one_letter_code
_entity_poly.pdbx_strand_id
1 'polypeptide(L)' 'MPAAKKVLVVSGKRKTAIARAVVKPGMGRIRINKIPLEIYEPEVARQKIMEPLILAGDEVWRQLDM' A
#
# COMPACT_ATOMS: atom_id res chain seq x y z
N MET A 1 -20.41 21.82 -0.62
CA MET A 1 -19.12 21.58 -1.28
C MET A 1 -18.55 20.28 -0.71
N PRO A 2 -18.33 19.21 -1.49
CA PRO A 2 -17.84 17.96 -0.90
C PRO A 2 -16.40 18.19 -0.42
N ALA A 3 -16.13 17.81 0.83
CA ALA A 3 -14.79 17.87 1.40
C ALA A 3 -13.82 17.12 0.49
N ALA A 4 -12.77 17.79 0.03
CA ALA A 4 -11.78 17.20 -0.86
C ALA A 4 -11.22 15.92 -0.22
N LYS A 5 -11.46 14.75 -0.85
CA LYS A 5 -10.84 13.49 -0.42
C LYS A 5 -9.33 13.71 -0.43
N LYS A 6 -8.71 13.66 0.75
CA LYS A 6 -7.25 13.72 0.89
C LYS A 6 -6.67 12.46 0.26
N VAL A 7 -6.19 12.59 -0.98
CA VAL A 7 -5.44 11.56 -1.69
C VAL A 7 -3.97 11.89 -1.54
N LEU A 8 -3.21 10.97 -0.96
CA LEU A 8 -1.76 11.13 -0.80
C LEU A 8 -1.08 10.30 -1.88
N VAL A 9 -0.21 10.92 -2.67
CA VAL A 9 0.64 10.22 -3.64
C VAL A 9 2.05 10.24 -3.11
N VAL A 10 2.60 9.05 -2.86
CA VAL A 10 3.98 8.88 -2.41
C VAL A 10 4.78 8.08 -3.42
N SER A 11 6.06 8.40 -3.57
CA SER A 11 6.99 7.65 -4.40
C SER A 11 8.12 7.09 -3.56
N GLY A 12 8.39 5.79 -3.68
CA GLY A 12 9.59 5.15 -3.18
C GLY A 12 10.58 4.87 -4.31
N LYS A 13 11.88 5.06 -4.06
CA LYS A 13 12.94 4.76 -5.01
C LYS A 13 14.03 3.94 -4.34
N ARG A 14 14.44 2.83 -4.96
CA ARG A 14 15.63 2.06 -4.58
C ARG A 14 16.40 1.66 -5.83
N LYS A 15 17.63 2.16 -5.99
CA LYS A 15 18.43 2.01 -7.21
C LYS A 15 17.62 2.46 -8.45
N THR A 16 17.35 1.52 -9.36
CA THR A 16 16.55 1.72 -10.59
C THR A 16 15.05 1.47 -10.36
N ALA A 17 14.65 0.83 -9.26
CA ALA A 17 13.26 0.54 -8.98
C ALA A 17 12.54 1.78 -8.42
N ILE A 18 11.41 2.13 -9.05
CA ILE A 18 10.54 3.24 -8.64
C ILE A 18 9.15 2.66 -8.39
N ALA A 19 8.63 2.87 -7.19
CA ALA A 19 7.27 2.52 -6.81
C ALA A 19 6.48 3.80 -6.53
N ARG A 20 5.25 3.90 -7.06
CA ARG A 20 4.32 5.00 -6.78
C ARG A 20 3.09 4.41 -6.11
N ALA A 21 2.78 4.86 -4.91
CA ALA A 21 1.60 4.44 -4.17
C ALA A 21 0.62 5.60 -4.07
N VAL A 22 -0.65 5.31 -4.32
CA VAL A 22 -1.75 6.27 -4.16
C VAL A 22 -2.58 5.82 -2.99
N VAL A 23 -2.43 6.51 -1.86
CA VAL A 23 -3.12 6.19 -0.62
C VAL A 23 -4.42 6.98 -0.58
N LYS A 24 -5.54 6.26 -0.40
CA LYS A 24 -6.88 6.82 -0.28
C LYS A 24 -7.53 6.30 0.99
N PRO A 25 -8.38 7.09 1.68
CA PRO A 25 -9.20 6.56 2.77
C PRO A 25 -10.17 5.51 2.23
N GLY A 26 -10.21 4.33 2.85
CA GLY A 26 -10.87 3.14 2.31
C GLY A 26 -11.02 1.98 3.28
N MET A 27 -11.23 0.77 2.76
CA MET A 27 -11.56 -0.45 3.52
C MET A 27 -10.34 -1.38 3.77
N GLY A 28 -9.11 -0.92 3.53
CA GLY A 28 -7.91 -1.72 3.79
C GLY A 28 -7.44 -2.56 2.60
N ARG A 29 -7.87 -2.23 1.38
CA ARG A 29 -7.54 -3.02 0.19
C ARG A 29 -6.19 -2.59 -0.36
N ILE A 30 -5.20 -3.48 -0.26
CA ILE A 30 -3.84 -3.27 -0.75
C ILE A 30 -3.63 -4.06 -2.04
N ARG A 31 -3.31 -3.35 -3.13
CA ARG A 31 -3.03 -3.93 -4.45
C ARG A 31 -1.74 -3.37 -5.02
N ILE A 32 -0.90 -4.25 -5.56
CA ILE A 32 0.31 -3.89 -6.29
C ILE A 32 0.06 -4.24 -7.75
N ASN A 33 0.10 -3.27 -8.66
CA ASN A 33 -0.16 -3.51 -10.09
C ASN A 33 -1.47 -4.27 -10.36
N LYS A 34 -2.54 -3.97 -9.60
CA LYS A 34 -3.86 -4.64 -9.61
C LYS A 34 -3.89 -6.06 -9.00
N ILE A 35 -2.76 -6.58 -8.55
CA ILE A 35 -2.65 -7.89 -7.89
C ILE A 35 -2.79 -7.67 -6.37
N PRO A 36 -3.66 -8.41 -5.68
CA PRO A 36 -3.74 -8.38 -4.21
C PRO A 36 -2.43 -8.82 -3.56
N LEU A 37 -2.06 -8.18 -2.44
CA LEU A 37 -0.82 -8.49 -1.71
C LEU A 37 -0.72 -9.96 -1.27
N GLU A 38 -1.86 -10.59 -0.95
CA GLU A 38 -1.94 -11.99 -0.51
C GLU A 38 -1.40 -12.97 -1.56
N ILE A 39 -1.63 -12.66 -2.84
CA ILE A 39 -1.30 -13.51 -4.01
C ILE A 39 -0.02 -13.01 -4.69
N TYR A 40 0.71 -12.07 -4.07
CA TYR A 40 1.89 -11.49 -4.70
C TYR A 40 3.07 -12.48 -4.69
N GLU A 41 3.54 -12.83 -5.88
CA GLU A 41 4.76 -13.60 -6.10
C GLU A 41 5.92 -12.67 -6.45
N PRO A 42 7.16 -12.96 -6.00
CA PRO A 42 7.63 -14.10 -5.21
C PRO A 42 7.40 -13.93 -3.69
N GLU A 43 7.34 -15.04 -2.94
CA GLU A 43 7.04 -15.05 -1.50
C GLU A 43 7.98 -14.18 -0.66
N VAL A 44 9.27 -14.12 -1.02
CA VAL A 44 10.27 -13.28 -0.35
C VAL A 44 9.93 -11.80 -0.45
N ALA A 45 9.40 -11.36 -1.60
CA ALA A 45 8.95 -9.98 -1.78
C ALA A 45 7.68 -9.71 -0.97
N ARG A 46 6.74 -10.67 -0.95
CA ARG A 46 5.52 -10.59 -0.13
C ARG A 46 5.85 -10.39 1.35
N GLN A 47 6.73 -11.21 1.91
CA GLN A 47 7.14 -11.10 3.32
C GLN A 47 7.77 -9.73 3.64
N LYS A 48 8.67 -9.24 2.77
CA LYS A 48 9.29 -7.92 2.95
C LYS A 48 8.31 -6.76 2.90
N ILE A 49 7.26 -6.86 2.10
CA ILE A 49 6.22 -5.83 2.01
C ILE A 49 5.26 -5.92 3.20
N MET A 50 5.04 -7.13 3.72
CA MET A 50 4.14 -7.36 4.84
C MET A 50 4.74 -6.92 6.19
N GLU A 51 6.06 -7.03 6.37
CA GLU A 51 6.77 -6.58 7.56
C GLU A 51 6.43 -5.14 8.01
N PRO A 52 6.54 -4.10 7.15
CA PRO A 52 6.17 -2.74 7.55
C PRO A 52 4.67 -2.57 7.79
N LEU A 53 3.81 -3.36 7.16
CA LEU A 53 2.36 -3.32 7.40
C LEU A 53 2.00 -3.90 8.77
N ILE A 54 2.68 -4.97 9.18
CA ILE A 54 2.54 -5.54 10.52
C ILE A 54 3.02 -4.55 11.57
N LEU A 55 4.16 -3.89 11.35
CA LEU A 55 4.72 -2.89 12.26
C LEU A 55 3.84 -1.64 12.38
N ALA A 56 3.16 -1.23 11.29
CA ALA A 56 2.27 -0.08 11.30
C ALA A 56 0.97 -0.30 12.10
N GLY A 57 0.65 -1.55 12.44
CA GLY A 57 -0.54 -1.93 13.19
C GLY A 57 -1.81 -1.99 12.33
N ASP A 58 -2.67 -2.95 12.66
CA ASP A 58 -3.91 -3.25 11.92
C ASP A 58 -4.89 -2.08 11.83
N GLU A 59 -4.83 -1.16 12.77
CA GLU A 59 -5.72 0.00 12.85
C GLU A 59 -5.43 1.03 11.74
N VAL A 60 -4.19 1.14 11.31
CA VAL A 60 -3.75 2.18 10.36
C VAL A 60 -3.99 1.73 8.91
N TRP A 61 -3.60 0.49 8.57
CA TRP A 61 -3.70 0.05 7.18
C TRP A 61 -5.12 -0.36 6.78
N ARG A 62 -5.97 -0.83 7.72
CA ARG A 62 -7.38 -1.19 7.43
C ARG A 62 -8.26 0.00 7.07
N GLN A 63 -7.84 1.21 7.39
CA GLN A 63 -8.55 2.46 7.05
C GLN A 63 -8.15 3.03 5.70
N LEU A 64 -7.18 2.41 5.01
CA LEU A 64 -6.55 2.94 3.81
C LEU A 64 -6.64 1.92 2.66
N ASP A 65 -7.03 2.40 1.48
CA ASP A 65 -6.93 1.66 0.22
C ASP A 65 -5.70 2.15 -0.56
N MET A 66 -4.90 1.21 -1.07
CA MET A 66 -3.72 1.50 -1.90
C MET A 66 -3.52 0.50 -3.04
#